data_AF-A0A1G1GF09-F1
#
_entry.id   AF-A0A1G1GF09-F1
#
_cell.length_a   1.000
_cell.length_b   1.000
_cell.length_c   1.000
_cell.angle_alpha   90.00
_cell.angle_beta   90.00
_cell.angle_gamma   90.00
#
_symmetry.space_group_name_H-M   'P 1'
#
loop_
_entity.id
_entity.type
_entity.pdbx_description
1 polymer ?
#
loop_
_entity_poly.entity_id
_entity_poly.type
_entity_poly.pdbx_seq_one_letter_code
_entity_poly.pdbx_strand_id
1 'polypeptide(L)' 'MKDYIEKRLHDFIKRFKSSEGSNLYYALLREIEKPLLTMVLKETKGNQLEAAHILGLNRNTLRKKIKELNISLDNLK' A
#
# COMPACT_ATOMS: atom_id res chain seq x y z
N MET A 1 -15.77 -10.01 -4.37
CA MET A 1 -14.41 -9.46 -4.16
C MET A 1 -13.55 -9.60 -5.41
N LYS A 2 -13.37 -10.81 -5.95
CA LYS A 2 -12.58 -11.06 -7.16
C LYS A 2 -12.98 -10.18 -8.35
N ASP A 3 -14.27 -10.18 -8.71
CA ASP A 3 -14.77 -9.41 -9.86
C ASP A 3 -14.58 -7.89 -9.69
N TYR A 4 -14.69 -7.40 -8.46
CA TYR A 4 -14.44 -5.99 -8.13
C TYR A 4 -12.96 -5.63 -8.34
N ILE A 5 -12.05 -6.49 -7.87
CA ILE A 5 -10.61 -6.28 -8.06
C ILE A 5 -10.24 -6.37 -9.54
N GLU A 6 -10.74 -7.36 -10.28
CA GLU A 6 -10.48 -7.51 -11.72
C GLU A 6 -10.94 -6.28 -12.51
N LYS A 7 -12.15 -5.77 -12.22
CA LYS A 7 -12.64 -4.54 -12.85
C LYS A 7 -11.73 -3.34 -12.57
N ARG A 8 -11.32 -3.14 -11.31
CA ARG A 8 -10.46 -2.02 -10.91
C ARG A 8 -9.05 -2.13 -11.51
N LEU A 9 -8.51 -3.34 -11.62
CA LEU A 9 -7.23 -3.59 -12.27
C LEU A 9 -7.30 -3.30 -13.77
N HIS A 10 -8.37 -3.70 -14.44
CA HIS A 10 -8.57 -3.40 -15.86
C HIS A 10 -8.57 -1.89 -16.14
N ASP A 11 -9.29 -1.12 -15.31
CA ASP A 11 -9.33 0.34 -15.42
C ASP A 11 -7.95 0.96 -15.16
N PHE A 12 -7.22 0.45 -14.16
CA PHE A 12 -5.86 0.91 -13.85
C PHE A 12 -4.89 0.66 -15.01
N ILE A 13 -4.89 -0.55 -15.57
CA ILE A 13 -4.02 -0.96 -16.68
C ILE A 13 -4.30 -0.11 -17.92
N LYS A 14 -5.58 0.13 -18.25
CA LYS A 14 -5.96 1.00 -19.37
C LYS A 14 -5.39 2.41 -19.19
N ARG A 15 -5.57 3.01 -18.02
CA ARG A 15 -5.05 4.36 -17.71
C ARG A 15 -3.53 4.42 -17.80
N PHE A 16 -2.84 3.38 -17.30
CA PHE A 16 -1.39 3.30 -17.31
C PHE A 16 -0.82 3.11 -18.73
N LYS A 17 -1.47 2.31 -19.57
CA LYS A 17 -1.06 2.13 -20.98
C LYS A 17 -1.15 3.44 -21.77
N SER A 18 -2.12 4.30 -21.46
CA SER A 18 -2.30 5.60 -22.11
C SER A 18 -1.24 6.65 -21.72
N SER A 19 -0.40 6.39 -20.71
CA SER A 19 0.59 7.36 -20.21
C SER A 19 2.04 7.01 -20.57
N GLU A 20 2.28 6.16 -21.58
CA GLU A 20 3.62 5.65 -21.99
C GLU A 20 4.46 5.06 -20.84
N GLY A 21 3.82 4.64 -19.75
CA GLY A 21 4.50 4.25 -18.52
C GLY A 21 5.25 2.93 -18.65
N SER A 22 6.51 2.89 -18.23
CA SER A 22 7.22 1.66 -17.86
C SER A 22 6.98 1.34 -16.38
N ASN A 23 7.15 0.09 -15.95
CA ASN A 23 7.06 -0.35 -14.54
C ASN A 23 5.64 -0.41 -13.93
N LEU A 24 4.63 -0.84 -14.71
CA LEU A 24 3.24 -1.05 -14.25
C LEU A 24 3.15 -1.82 -12.93
N TYR A 25 3.90 -2.90 -12.79
CA TYR A 25 3.88 -3.75 -11.59
C TYR A 25 4.21 -2.95 -10.32
N TYR A 26 5.29 -2.18 -10.34
CA TYR A 26 5.71 -1.38 -9.19
C TYR A 26 4.75 -0.22 -8.91
N ALA A 27 4.18 0.40 -9.95
CA ALA A 27 3.17 1.43 -9.80
C ALA A 27 1.91 0.89 -9.11
N LEU A 28 1.42 -0.26 -9.56
CA LEU A 28 0.27 -0.94 -8.96
C LEU A 28 0.56 -1.36 -7.51
N LEU A 29 1.73 -1.96 -7.27
CA LEU A 29 2.12 -2.40 -5.93
C LEU A 29 2.15 -1.22 -4.96
N ARG A 30 2.69 -0.07 -5.38
CA ARG A 30 2.69 1.17 -4.57
C ARG A 30 1.28 1.67 -4.28
N GLU A 31 0.40 1.68 -5.28
CA GLU A 31 -1.00 2.11 -5.15
C GLU A 31 -1.82 1.23 -4.18
N ILE A 32 -1.49 -0.05 -4.08
CA ILE A 32 -2.17 -0.98 -3.16
C ILE A 32 -1.51 -0.97 -1.78
N GLU A 33 -0.18 -1.02 -1.71
CA GLU A 33 0.54 -1.12 -0.43
C GLU A 33 0.34 0.12 0.43
N LYS A 34 0.43 1.33 -0.14
CA LYS A 34 0.32 2.56 0.65
C LYS A 34 -1.00 2.65 1.45
N PRO A 35 -2.20 2.49 0.85
CA PRO A 35 -3.44 2.50 1.60
C PRO A 35 -3.55 1.32 2.57
N LEU A 36 -3.14 0.11 2.18
CA LEU A 36 -3.16 -1.05 3.07
C LEU A 36 -2.36 -0.80 4.36
N LEU A 37 -1.09 -0.39 4.22
CA LEU A 37 -0.23 -0.10 5.36
C LEU A 37 -0.76 1.06 6.20
N THR A 38 -1.27 2.12 5.56
CA THR A 38 -1.81 3.28 6.26
C THR A 38 -3.04 2.89 7.09
N MET A 39 -3.95 2.09 6.56
CA MET A 39 -5.16 1.66 7.28
C MET A 39 -4.81 0.81 8.50
N VAL A 40 -3.89 -0.15 8.35
CA VAL A 40 -3.47 -0.98 9.50
C VAL A 40 -2.74 -0.14 10.54
N LEU A 41 -1.86 0.78 10.12
CA LEU A 41 -1.18 1.68 11.07
C LEU A 41 -2.16 2.61 11.80
N LYS A 42 -3.27 3.03 11.17
CA LYS A 42 -4.34 3.78 11.84
C LYS A 42 -5.07 2.91 12.87
N GLU A 43 -5.43 1.69 12.48
CA GLU A 43 -6.13 0.75 13.36
C GLU A 43 -5.32 0.46 14.64
N THR A 44 -3.99 0.38 14.50
CA THR A 44 -3.07 0.17 15.63
C THR A 44 -2.58 1.47 16.27
N LYS A 45 -3.15 2.63 15.93
CA LYS A 45 -2.78 3.96 16.47
C LYS A 45 -1.27 4.27 16.36
N GLY A 46 -0.67 3.84 15.25
CA GLY A 46 0.76 3.98 14.99
C GLY A 46 1.66 2.93 15.64
N ASN A 47 1.11 1.94 16.35
CA ASN A 47 1.90 0.83 16.89
C ASN A 47 2.42 -0.07 15.75
N GLN A 48 3.67 0.16 15.37
CA GLN A 48 4.31 -0.55 14.25
C GLN A 48 4.58 -2.02 14.55
N LEU A 49 4.74 -2.42 15.82
CA LEU A 49 4.96 -3.83 16.16
C LEU A 49 3.67 -4.63 15.91
N GLU A 50 2.55 -4.10 16.41
CA GLU A 50 1.24 -4.68 16.23
C GLU A 50 0.78 -4.63 14.76
N ALA A 51 1.01 -3.50 14.08
CA ALA A 51 0.71 -3.39 12.64
C ALA A 51 1.50 -4.42 11.83
N ALA A 52 2.80 -4.60 12.13
CA ALA A 52 3.63 -5.60 11.46
C ALA A 52 3.11 -7.02 11.71
N HIS A 53 2.64 -7.32 12.92
CA HIS A 53 2.01 -8.60 13.24
C HIS A 53 0.73 -8.82 12.44
N ILE A 54 -0.19 -7.85 12.38
CA ILE A 54 -1.43 -7.93 11.59
C ILE A 54 -1.13 -8.12 10.10
N LEU A 55 -0.13 -7.41 9.58
CA LEU A 55 0.29 -7.49 8.18
C LEU A 55 1.08 -8.76 7.84
N GLY A 56 1.51 -9.55 8.84
CA GLY A 56 2.40 -10.69 8.63
C GLY A 56 3.80 -10.29 8.11
N LEU A 57 4.24 -9.08 8.43
CA LEU A 57 5.53 -8.53 7.99
C LEU A 57 6.53 -8.50 9.13
N ASN A 58 7.81 -8.59 8.79
CA ASN A 58 8.85 -8.19 9.73
C ASN A 58 8.72 -6.68 10.01
N ARG A 59 8.79 -6.27 11.30
CA ARG A 59 8.73 -4.85 11.71
C ARG A 59 9.73 -3.96 10.97
N ASN A 60 10.94 -4.46 10.69
CA ASN A 60 11.95 -3.71 9.95
C ASN A 60 11.54 -3.50 8.49
N THR A 61 10.85 -4.48 7.88
CA THR A 61 10.27 -4.34 6.54
C THR A 61 9.15 -3.31 6.54
N LEU A 62 8.25 -3.34 7.53
CA LEU A 62 7.20 -2.32 7.66
C LEU A 62 7.80 -0.91 7.79
N ARG A 63 8.82 -0.74 8.65
CA ARG A 63 9.52 0.55 8.81
C ARG A 63 10.16 1.04 7.51
N LYS A 64 10.78 0.16 6.72
CA LYS A 64 11.31 0.52 5.39
C LYS A 64 10.19 0.98 4.45
N LYS A 65 9.09 0.21 4.37
CA LYS A 65 7.93 0.55 3.52
C LYS A 65 7.26 1.86 3.90
N ILE A 66 7.12 2.16 5.20
CA ILE A 66 6.61 3.46 5.68
C ILE A 66 7.42 4.62 5.10
N LYS A 67 8.76 4.50 5.13
CA LYS A 67 9.67 5.50 4.59
C LYS A 67 9.58 5.57 3.05
N GLU A 68 9.64 4.44 2.36
CA GLU A 68 9.61 4.36 0.89
C GLU A 68 8.30 4.91 0.30
N LEU A 69 7.17 4.70 0.99
CA LEU A 69 5.85 5.13 0.56
C LEU A 69 5.46 6.51 1.07
N ASN A 70 6.34 7.17 1.84
CA ASN A 70 6.09 8.46 2.49
C ASN A 70 4.75 8.46 3.26
N ILE A 71 4.60 7.51 4.19
CA ILE A 71 3.45 7.43 5.09
C ILE A 71 3.74 8.29 6.32
N SER A 72 2.96 9.35 6.53
CA SER A 72 3.05 10.19 7.72
C SER A 72 2.44 9.46 8.93
N LEU A 73 3.22 9.36 10.00
CA LEU A 73 2.78 8.74 11.26
C LEU A 73 2.17 9.75 12.23
N ASP A 74 2.41 11.05 12.01
CA ASP A 74 2.01 12.12 12.93
C ASP A 74 0.49 12.28 13.00
N ASN A 75 -0.22 11.87 11.94
CA ASN A 75 -1.67 11.95 11.81
C ASN A 75 -2.40 10.62 12.12
N LEU A 76 -1.74 9.70 12.83
CA LEU A 76 -2.26 8.36 13.14
C LEU A 76 -2.67 8.18 14.61
N LYS A 77 -2.63 9.25 15.40
CA LYS A 77 -3.07 9.28 16.79
C LYS A 77 -4.48 9.82 16.93
#